data_AF-A0A1W9WM97-F1
#
_entry.id   AF-A0A1W9WM97-F1
#
_cell.length_a   1.000
_cell.length_b   1.000
_cell.length_c   1.000
_cell.angle_alpha   90.00
_cell.angle_beta   90.00
_cell.angle_gamma   90.00
#
_symmetry.space_group_name_H-M   'P 1'
#
loop_
_entity.id
_entity.type
_entity.pdbx_description
1 polymer ?
#
loop_
_entity_poly.entity_id
_entity_poly.type
_entity_poly.pdbx_seq_one_letter_code
_entity_poly.pdbx_strand_id
1 'polypeptide(L)'
;MSKKQGKWEKLVRRMEILLRLRSFPVAMKMLEKKEQLQEIPFLRRPGAKSTMCQIINLVRNCDWTVGADLDDFALPTCSSILGLNELPSCYTDGTFRSIVWVQTKEDGKRYEAAIPRIKTGQYEAVAMAPLVYDPFEPDIVLIYGNPAQMILLINALQFEDYEVMQFHCVGESSCSDAIARCYLNGKPALSIPCYGERRYGHAQDDELVMALPAGHMEKALRGLEILYRKGVRYPISYAGAEGDLEKALPVAYTTLEERIEKVRGTVPEGVVAGLTGVIASGKSTVSTKLAELGAKLIDFDLIARQVVEPGKPAYNDVIKYFGTQVCQEDGTLDRKKISDVVFKDMEKRKKLEEFTHPRIYEEFFRQVAEYGQEDPASVVIVDIPLLVELNLMYLFEKIIVVSVSPETQKIRLMERDDIDDEEASRIIASQLPVKEKKGFADWVIENDGSREDTLDQVERVFTALK
;
A
#
# COMPACT_ATOMS: atom_id res chain seq x y z
N MET A 1 -8.47 -29.07 12.92
CA MET A 1 -8.61 -28.99 11.44
C MET A 1 -8.18 -27.60 11.03
N SER A 2 -7.00 -27.45 10.43
CA SER A 2 -6.51 -26.17 9.90
C SER A 2 -7.41 -25.77 8.74
N LYS A 3 -8.31 -24.80 8.95
CA LYS A 3 -9.02 -24.16 7.82
C LYS A 3 -7.93 -23.47 7.00
N LYS A 4 -7.75 -23.89 5.74
CA LYS A 4 -7.06 -23.06 4.75
C LYS A 4 -7.74 -21.69 4.80
N GLN A 5 -7.04 -20.67 5.31
CA GLN A 5 -7.54 -19.29 5.28
C GLN A 5 -7.77 -18.91 3.82
N GLY A 6 -8.94 -18.37 3.53
CA GLY A 6 -9.27 -17.93 2.18
C GLY A 6 -8.53 -16.64 1.80
N LYS A 7 -8.44 -16.40 0.49
CA LYS A 7 -7.75 -15.23 -0.10
C LYS A 7 -8.31 -13.93 0.49
N TRP A 8 -9.62 -13.83 0.58
CA TRP A 8 -10.34 -12.63 0.98
C TRP A 8 -10.31 -12.43 2.49
N GLU A 9 -10.44 -13.48 3.30
CA GLU A 9 -10.29 -13.41 4.76
C GLU A 9 -8.97 -12.75 5.13
N LYS A 10 -7.84 -13.27 4.60
CA LYS A 10 -6.50 -12.74 4.93
C LYS A 10 -6.38 -11.26 4.57
N LEU A 11 -6.89 -10.87 3.40
CA LEU A 11 -6.84 -9.50 2.90
C LEU A 11 -7.66 -8.56 3.79
N VAL A 12 -8.94 -8.91 4.03
CA VAL A 12 -9.87 -8.09 4.82
C VAL A 12 -9.38 -7.95 6.25
N ARG A 13 -8.94 -9.03 6.90
CA ARG A 13 -8.40 -8.99 8.27
C ARG A 13 -7.21 -8.03 8.39
N ARG A 14 -6.36 -7.97 7.36
CA ARG A 14 -5.24 -7.04 7.34
C ARG A 14 -5.70 -5.59 7.17
N MET A 15 -6.67 -5.34 6.28
CA MET A 15 -7.26 -4.00 6.12
C MET A 15 -8.00 -3.54 7.39
N GLU A 16 -8.68 -4.43 8.11
CA GLU A 16 -9.33 -4.12 9.39
C GLU A 16 -8.34 -3.59 10.43
N ILE A 17 -7.13 -4.14 10.49
CA ILE A 17 -6.06 -3.66 11.39
C ILE A 17 -5.61 -2.24 10.98
N LEU A 18 -5.49 -1.99 9.67
CA LEU A 18 -4.95 -0.74 9.13
C LEU A 18 -5.96 0.42 9.11
N LEU A 19 -7.23 0.13 8.85
CA LEU A 19 -8.30 1.12 8.70
C LEU A 19 -9.30 1.13 9.84
N ARG A 20 -9.44 0.05 10.63
CA ARG A 20 -10.44 -0.08 11.71
C ARG A 20 -11.86 0.19 11.22
N LEU A 21 -12.26 -0.49 10.14
CA LEU A 21 -13.60 -0.35 9.55
C LEU A 21 -14.69 -0.71 10.56
N ARG A 22 -15.82 0.01 10.54
CA ARG A 22 -16.97 -0.23 11.43
C ARG A 22 -17.89 -1.36 10.97
N SER A 23 -17.85 -1.69 9.69
CA SER A 23 -18.74 -2.67 9.04
C SER A 23 -17.96 -3.52 8.06
N PHE A 24 -18.50 -4.68 7.70
CA PHE A 24 -17.85 -5.56 6.73
C PHE A 24 -17.76 -4.93 5.33
N PRO A 25 -16.62 -5.06 4.62
CA PRO A 25 -16.58 -4.88 3.18
C PRO A 25 -17.58 -5.82 2.50
N VAL A 26 -18.38 -5.29 1.58
CA VAL A 26 -19.43 -6.04 0.88
C VAL A 26 -18.88 -6.57 -0.42
N ALA A 27 -18.76 -7.89 -0.54
CA ALA A 27 -18.54 -8.58 -1.80
C ALA A 27 -19.83 -8.51 -2.61
N MET A 28 -19.76 -8.05 -3.86
CA MET A 28 -20.90 -7.98 -4.77
C MET A 28 -20.58 -8.73 -6.06
N LYS A 29 -21.49 -9.61 -6.48
CA LYS A 29 -21.38 -10.41 -7.70
C LYS A 29 -22.66 -10.29 -8.53
N MET A 30 -22.50 -9.92 -9.80
CA MET A 30 -23.55 -9.91 -10.79
C MET A 30 -23.71 -11.31 -11.39
N LEU A 31 -24.96 -11.75 -11.54
CA LEU A 31 -25.28 -13.10 -12.01
C LEU A 31 -26.04 -13.03 -13.33
N GLU A 32 -25.50 -13.68 -14.36
CA GLU A 32 -26.10 -13.72 -15.70
C GLU A 32 -27.48 -14.38 -15.66
N LYS A 33 -27.63 -15.39 -14.79
CA LYS A 33 -28.87 -16.14 -14.59
C LYS A 33 -29.26 -16.18 -13.14
N LYS A 34 -30.55 -15.97 -12.84
CA LYS A 34 -31.03 -15.97 -11.45
C LYS A 34 -30.90 -17.34 -10.77
N GLU A 35 -30.87 -18.43 -11.55
CA GLU A 35 -30.69 -19.79 -11.01
C GLU A 35 -29.36 -19.97 -10.28
N GLN A 36 -28.34 -19.18 -10.64
CA GLN A 36 -27.02 -19.20 -9.99
C GLN A 36 -27.06 -18.78 -8.51
N LEU A 37 -28.15 -18.13 -8.05
CA LEU A 37 -28.35 -17.84 -6.63
C LEU A 37 -28.37 -19.12 -5.77
N GLN A 38 -28.79 -20.26 -6.34
CA GLN A 38 -28.84 -21.54 -5.63
C GLN A 38 -27.45 -22.12 -5.33
N GLU A 39 -26.42 -21.65 -6.05
CA GLU A 39 -25.04 -22.09 -5.88
C GLU A 39 -24.31 -21.32 -4.77
N ILE A 40 -24.87 -20.19 -4.31
CA ILE A 40 -24.24 -19.34 -3.30
C ILE A 40 -24.49 -19.89 -1.89
N PRO A 41 -23.43 -20.23 -1.13
CA PRO A 41 -23.58 -20.79 0.21
C PRO A 41 -24.26 -19.83 1.19
N PHE A 42 -25.12 -20.37 2.05
CA PHE A 42 -25.81 -19.65 3.13
C PHE A 42 -26.64 -18.43 2.66
N LEU A 43 -27.02 -18.41 1.39
CA LEU A 43 -27.77 -17.31 0.80
C LEU A 43 -29.16 -17.16 1.40
N ARG A 44 -29.52 -15.92 1.69
CA ARG A 44 -30.84 -15.50 2.15
C ARG A 44 -31.49 -14.62 1.09
N ARG A 45 -32.80 -14.73 0.96
CA ARG A 45 -33.63 -13.80 0.18
C ARG A 45 -34.29 -12.82 1.16
N PRO A 46 -34.44 -11.53 0.81
CA PRO A 46 -35.23 -10.60 1.61
C PRO A 46 -36.67 -11.14 1.77
N GLY A 47 -37.21 -11.12 3.00
CA GLY A 47 -38.58 -11.59 3.25
C GLY A 47 -39.68 -10.67 2.68
N ALA A 48 -39.32 -9.43 2.35
CA ALA A 48 -40.16 -8.45 1.69
C ALA A 48 -39.33 -7.68 0.66
N LYS A 49 -40.01 -7.04 -0.29
CA LYS A 49 -39.33 -6.20 -1.28
C LYS A 49 -38.48 -5.13 -0.58
N SER A 50 -37.24 -5.02 -1.00
CA SER A 50 -36.20 -4.23 -0.33
C SER A 50 -35.58 -3.21 -1.29
N THR A 51 -35.07 -2.13 -0.74
CA THR A 51 -34.17 -1.23 -1.47
C THR A 51 -32.76 -1.84 -1.55
N MET A 52 -31.96 -1.43 -2.53
CA MET A 52 -30.56 -1.87 -2.60
C MET A 52 -29.77 -1.46 -1.34
N CYS A 53 -30.10 -0.30 -0.74
CA CYS A 53 -29.48 0.18 0.49
C CYS A 53 -29.75 -0.76 1.68
N GLN A 54 -30.98 -1.30 1.80
CA GLN A 54 -31.31 -2.29 2.83
C GLN A 54 -30.55 -3.60 2.64
N ILE A 55 -30.44 -4.08 1.40
CA ILE A 55 -29.68 -5.29 1.08
C ILE A 55 -28.22 -5.10 1.49
N ILE A 56 -27.58 -4.00 1.10
CA ILE A 56 -26.20 -3.67 1.48
C ILE A 56 -26.05 -3.61 3.01
N ASN A 57 -27.03 -3.02 3.72
CA ASN A 57 -27.02 -2.93 5.18
C ASN A 57 -27.08 -4.31 5.87
N LEU A 58 -27.94 -5.21 5.40
CA LEU A 58 -28.03 -6.59 5.90
C LEU A 58 -26.68 -7.31 5.78
N VAL A 59 -25.93 -7.04 4.71
CA VAL A 59 -24.60 -7.61 4.53
C VAL A 59 -23.61 -6.97 5.50
N ARG A 60 -23.43 -5.64 5.42
CA ARG A 60 -22.32 -4.95 6.10
C ARG A 60 -22.46 -4.89 7.62
N ASN A 61 -23.69 -4.91 8.14
CA ASN A 61 -23.98 -4.74 9.58
C ASN A 61 -24.68 -5.94 10.22
N CYS A 62 -25.29 -6.84 9.44
CA CYS A 62 -26.00 -8.00 9.99
C CYS A 62 -25.36 -9.35 9.63
N ASP A 63 -24.25 -9.35 8.88
CA ASP A 63 -23.53 -10.58 8.51
C ASP A 63 -24.42 -11.56 7.72
N TRP A 64 -25.13 -11.05 6.72
CA TRP A 64 -25.95 -11.86 5.84
C TRP A 64 -25.30 -12.01 4.47
N THR A 65 -25.34 -13.22 3.91
CA THR A 65 -25.26 -13.42 2.46
C THR A 65 -26.65 -13.23 1.89
N VAL A 66 -26.84 -12.26 1.00
CA VAL A 66 -28.13 -11.90 0.42
C VAL A 66 -28.10 -12.05 -1.09
N GLY A 67 -29.09 -12.73 -1.63
CA GLY A 67 -29.38 -12.77 -3.06
C GLY A 67 -30.60 -11.93 -3.39
N ALA A 68 -30.58 -11.25 -4.54
CA ALA A 68 -31.74 -10.54 -5.05
C ALA A 68 -31.85 -10.64 -6.58
N ASP A 69 -33.06 -10.89 -7.07
CA ASP A 69 -33.44 -10.68 -8.48
C ASP A 69 -34.44 -9.51 -8.59
N LEU A 70 -35.00 -9.30 -9.78
CA LEU A 70 -35.94 -8.21 -10.05
C LEU A 70 -37.14 -8.17 -9.09
N ASP A 71 -37.65 -9.33 -8.65
CA ASP A 71 -38.86 -9.40 -7.84
C ASP A 71 -38.63 -8.97 -6.38
N ASP A 72 -37.39 -9.01 -5.91
CA ASP A 72 -37.02 -8.58 -4.55
C ASP A 72 -36.86 -7.06 -4.41
N PHE A 73 -36.75 -6.31 -5.52
CA PHE A 73 -36.55 -4.86 -5.44
C PHE A 73 -37.87 -4.10 -5.27
N ALA A 74 -37.91 -3.20 -4.28
CA ALA A 74 -39.08 -2.36 -4.00
C ALA A 74 -39.27 -1.23 -5.02
N LEU A 75 -38.18 -0.74 -5.62
CA LEU A 75 -38.17 0.41 -6.52
C LEU A 75 -37.45 0.06 -7.83
N PRO A 76 -38.01 0.40 -8.99
CA PRO A 76 -37.37 0.14 -10.28
C PRO A 76 -36.07 0.93 -10.46
N THR A 77 -35.89 2.04 -9.72
CA THR A 77 -34.64 2.82 -9.72
C THR A 77 -33.47 1.96 -9.23
N CYS A 78 -33.66 1.16 -8.18
CA CYS A 78 -32.61 0.31 -7.61
C CYS A 78 -32.18 -0.79 -8.60
N SER A 79 -33.14 -1.56 -9.11
CA SER A 79 -32.88 -2.67 -10.02
C SER A 79 -32.34 -2.20 -11.38
N SER A 80 -32.76 -1.00 -11.85
CA SER A 80 -32.27 -0.44 -13.11
C SER A 80 -30.79 -0.03 -13.08
N ILE A 81 -30.26 0.38 -11.91
CA ILE A 81 -28.85 0.72 -11.76
C ILE A 81 -27.98 -0.51 -12.01
N LEU A 82 -28.47 -1.67 -11.60
CA LEU A 82 -27.84 -2.98 -11.77
C LEU A 82 -28.11 -3.61 -13.15
N GLY A 83 -28.88 -2.96 -14.03
CA GLY A 83 -29.22 -3.48 -15.35
C GLY A 83 -30.24 -4.63 -15.33
N LEU A 84 -30.97 -4.84 -14.24
CA LEU A 84 -31.96 -5.92 -14.13
C LEU A 84 -33.29 -5.61 -14.84
N ASN A 85 -33.58 -4.32 -15.05
CA ASN A 85 -34.76 -3.88 -15.80
C ASN A 85 -34.54 -2.49 -16.41
N GLU A 86 -35.36 -2.17 -17.41
CA GLU A 86 -35.48 -0.80 -17.89
C GLU A 86 -36.29 0.07 -16.92
N LEU A 87 -35.94 1.36 -16.89
CA LEU A 87 -36.62 2.33 -16.05
C LEU A 87 -37.98 2.71 -16.69
N PRO A 88 -39.10 2.68 -15.94
CA PRO A 88 -40.41 3.06 -16.50
C PRO A 88 -40.45 4.51 -17.01
N SER A 89 -41.31 4.78 -17.99
CA SER A 89 -41.38 6.09 -18.68
C SER A 89 -41.62 7.29 -17.76
N CYS A 90 -42.37 7.11 -16.66
CA CYS A 90 -42.63 8.18 -15.69
C CYS A 90 -41.38 8.63 -14.91
N TYR A 91 -40.30 7.86 -14.96
CA TYR A 91 -39.00 8.28 -14.45
C TYR A 91 -38.22 9.01 -15.55
N THR A 92 -38.12 8.41 -16.75
CA THR A 92 -37.32 8.96 -17.85
C THR A 92 -37.91 10.24 -18.47
N ASP A 93 -39.23 10.45 -18.36
CA ASP A 93 -39.91 11.69 -18.77
C ASP A 93 -39.77 12.84 -17.74
N GLY A 94 -39.11 12.57 -16.60
CA GLY A 94 -38.83 13.51 -15.53
C GLY A 94 -39.96 13.69 -14.51
N THR A 95 -41.11 13.02 -14.67
CA THR A 95 -42.26 13.14 -13.78
C THR A 95 -41.90 12.79 -12.34
N PHE A 96 -41.31 11.61 -12.10
CA PHE A 96 -40.91 11.18 -10.76
C PHE A 96 -39.99 12.18 -10.06
N ARG A 97 -38.92 12.63 -10.75
CA ARG A 97 -37.95 13.57 -10.19
C ARG A 97 -38.56 14.92 -9.87
N SER A 98 -39.49 15.40 -10.70
CA SER A 98 -40.16 16.68 -10.49
C SER A 98 -41.06 16.73 -9.25
N ILE A 99 -41.46 15.57 -8.72
CA ILE A 99 -42.29 15.49 -7.50
C ILE A 99 -41.44 15.68 -6.24
N VAL A 100 -40.19 15.22 -6.26
CA VAL A 100 -39.39 15.04 -5.04
C VAL A 100 -38.11 15.86 -5.04
N TRP A 101 -37.41 15.95 -6.17
CA TRP A 101 -35.99 16.33 -6.20
C TRP A 101 -35.69 17.61 -6.98
N VAL A 102 -36.50 17.93 -7.99
CA VAL A 102 -36.27 19.09 -8.87
C VAL A 102 -37.57 19.81 -9.18
N GLN A 103 -37.48 21.09 -9.57
CA GLN A 103 -38.65 21.93 -9.75
C GLN A 103 -39.47 21.56 -10.99
N THR A 104 -38.83 21.14 -12.08
CA THR A 104 -39.50 20.93 -13.37
C THR A 104 -39.29 19.51 -13.89
N LYS A 105 -40.19 19.02 -14.75
CA LYS A 105 -40.00 17.75 -15.46
C LYS A 105 -38.76 17.78 -16.35
N GLU A 106 -38.41 18.93 -16.92
CA GLU A 106 -37.23 19.07 -17.76
C GLU A 106 -35.94 18.89 -16.96
N ASP A 107 -35.87 19.48 -15.76
CA ASP A 107 -34.81 19.17 -14.80
C ASP A 107 -34.81 17.69 -14.42
N GLY A 108 -36.00 17.10 -14.30
CA GLY A 108 -36.16 15.68 -13.98
C GLY A 108 -35.59 14.75 -15.04
N LYS A 109 -35.77 15.08 -16.32
CA LYS A 109 -35.15 14.35 -17.43
C LYS A 109 -33.64 14.49 -17.41
N ARG A 110 -33.12 15.71 -17.21
CA ARG A 110 -31.68 15.98 -17.10
C ARG A 110 -31.06 15.20 -15.93
N TYR A 111 -31.77 15.17 -14.80
CA TYR A 111 -31.38 14.39 -13.62
C TYR A 111 -31.25 12.91 -13.97
N GLU A 112 -32.29 12.28 -14.52
CA GLU A 112 -32.27 10.85 -14.78
C GLU A 112 -31.28 10.43 -15.87
N ALA A 113 -31.08 11.29 -16.88
CA ALA A 113 -30.08 11.09 -17.92
C ALA A 113 -28.63 11.14 -17.39
N ALA A 114 -28.40 11.84 -16.27
CA ALA A 114 -27.08 11.97 -15.66
C ALA A 114 -26.68 10.77 -14.78
N ILE A 115 -27.61 9.86 -14.45
CA ILE A 115 -27.37 8.67 -13.62
C ILE A 115 -26.85 7.52 -14.49
N PRO A 116 -25.59 7.07 -14.31
CA PRO A 116 -25.07 5.88 -14.98
C PRO A 116 -25.84 4.61 -14.59
N ARG A 117 -26.03 3.71 -15.56
CA ARG A 117 -26.70 2.43 -15.34
C ARG A 117 -25.97 1.33 -16.08
N ILE A 118 -25.90 0.16 -15.47
CA ILE A 118 -25.42 -1.04 -16.15
C ILE A 118 -26.42 -1.39 -17.27
N LYS A 119 -25.89 -1.84 -18.42
CA LYS A 119 -26.71 -2.19 -19.58
C LYS A 119 -27.64 -3.36 -19.25
N THR A 120 -28.90 -3.25 -19.68
CA THR A 120 -29.89 -4.31 -19.50
C THR A 120 -29.61 -5.55 -20.36
N GLY A 121 -30.12 -6.69 -19.92
CA GLY A 121 -30.04 -7.97 -20.64
C GLY A 121 -28.76 -8.78 -20.42
N GLN A 122 -27.84 -8.29 -19.58
CA GLN A 122 -26.63 -9.03 -19.20
C GLN A 122 -26.82 -9.86 -17.92
N TYR A 123 -27.63 -9.37 -16.97
CA TYR A 123 -27.76 -9.96 -15.65
C TYR A 123 -29.21 -10.08 -15.22
N GLU A 124 -29.51 -11.13 -14.46
CA GLU A 124 -30.84 -11.40 -13.91
C GLU A 124 -30.90 -11.31 -12.38
N ALA A 125 -29.74 -11.39 -11.71
CA ALA A 125 -29.65 -11.32 -10.25
C ALA A 125 -28.33 -10.74 -9.75
N VAL A 126 -28.29 -10.46 -8.46
CA VAL A 126 -27.09 -10.04 -7.72
C VAL A 126 -26.98 -10.84 -6.43
N ALA A 127 -25.75 -11.22 -6.06
CA ALA A 127 -25.42 -11.78 -4.76
C ALA A 127 -24.48 -10.82 -4.02
N MET A 128 -24.73 -10.61 -2.73
CA MET A 128 -23.91 -9.79 -1.86
C MET A 128 -23.61 -10.52 -0.55
N ALA A 129 -22.37 -10.44 -0.06
CA ALA A 129 -21.95 -11.13 1.15
C ALA A 129 -20.78 -10.41 1.85
N PRO A 130 -20.54 -10.65 3.15
CA PRO A 130 -19.39 -10.08 3.83
C PRO A 130 -18.13 -10.73 3.27
N LEU A 131 -17.24 -9.91 2.69
CA LEU A 131 -16.07 -10.39 1.95
C LEU A 131 -15.12 -11.23 2.82
N VAL A 132 -15.09 -10.95 4.13
CA VAL A 132 -14.22 -11.64 5.10
C VAL A 132 -14.47 -13.15 5.22
N TYR A 133 -15.63 -13.65 4.75
CA TYR A 133 -15.98 -15.07 4.81
C TYR A 133 -15.68 -15.85 3.53
N ASP A 134 -14.94 -15.26 2.59
CA ASP A 134 -14.63 -15.84 1.28
C ASP A 134 -15.89 -16.39 0.55
N PRO A 135 -16.93 -15.57 0.38
CA PRO A 135 -18.24 -16.07 -0.06
C PRO A 135 -18.24 -16.55 -1.52
N PHE A 136 -17.53 -15.84 -2.39
CA PHE A 136 -17.36 -16.09 -3.82
C PHE A 136 -16.32 -15.10 -4.36
N GLU A 137 -15.87 -15.27 -5.61
CA GLU A 137 -15.10 -14.22 -6.31
C GLU A 137 -16.06 -13.09 -6.73
N PRO A 138 -15.92 -11.87 -6.17
CA PRO A 138 -16.79 -10.74 -6.46
C PRO A 138 -16.34 -9.98 -7.71
N ASP A 139 -17.27 -9.24 -8.31
CA ASP A 139 -16.94 -8.24 -9.34
C ASP A 139 -16.52 -6.92 -8.69
N ILE A 140 -17.23 -6.54 -7.64
CA ILE A 140 -17.08 -5.27 -6.93
C ILE A 140 -17.01 -5.52 -5.42
N VAL A 141 -16.19 -4.73 -4.73
CA VAL A 141 -16.17 -4.65 -3.27
C VAL A 141 -16.59 -3.25 -2.84
N LEU A 142 -17.60 -3.16 -1.97
CA LEU A 142 -18.02 -1.90 -1.36
C LEU A 142 -17.38 -1.75 0.01
N ILE A 143 -16.71 -0.63 0.23
CA ILE A 143 -16.10 -0.27 1.50
C ILE A 143 -16.76 1.02 1.99
N TYR A 144 -17.27 0.99 3.21
CA TYR A 144 -17.77 2.16 3.91
C TYR A 144 -16.81 2.56 5.01
N GLY A 145 -16.61 3.86 5.15
CA GLY A 145 -15.66 4.43 6.09
C GLY A 145 -15.77 5.95 6.14
N ASN A 146 -15.15 6.56 7.14
CA ASN A 146 -15.15 8.01 7.27
C ASN A 146 -14.14 8.69 6.33
N PRO A 147 -14.18 10.03 6.16
CA PRO A 147 -13.25 10.74 5.28
C PRO A 147 -11.77 10.45 5.58
N ALA A 148 -11.40 10.25 6.84
CA ALA A 148 -10.03 9.92 7.23
C ALA A 148 -9.61 8.51 6.78
N GLN A 149 -10.52 7.54 6.80
CA GLN A 149 -10.29 6.21 6.24
C GLN A 149 -10.24 6.25 4.70
N MET A 150 -11.12 7.03 4.07
CA MET A 150 -11.18 7.14 2.62
C MET A 150 -9.95 7.80 2.03
N ILE A 151 -9.42 8.87 2.64
CA ILE A 151 -8.21 9.51 2.10
C ILE A 151 -7.00 8.58 2.16
N LEU A 152 -6.91 7.71 3.17
CA LEU A 152 -5.86 6.69 3.25
C LEU A 152 -6.04 5.61 2.17
N LEU A 153 -7.28 5.18 1.91
CA LEU A 153 -7.58 4.23 0.84
C LEU A 153 -7.31 4.81 -0.56
N ILE A 154 -7.64 6.09 -0.79
CA ILE A 154 -7.31 6.83 -2.02
C ILE A 154 -5.80 6.86 -2.21
N ASN A 155 -5.06 7.34 -1.21
CA ASN A 155 -3.59 7.42 -1.28
C ASN A 155 -2.96 6.03 -1.51
N ALA A 156 -3.53 4.97 -0.92
CA ALA A 156 -3.06 3.61 -1.11
C ALA A 156 -3.24 3.13 -2.55
N LEU A 157 -4.42 3.40 -3.13
CA LEU A 157 -4.71 3.07 -4.52
C LEU A 157 -3.91 3.92 -5.52
N GLN A 158 -3.55 5.14 -5.16
CA GLN A 158 -2.74 6.05 -5.98
C GLN A 158 -1.23 5.86 -5.82
N PHE A 159 -0.79 5.02 -4.86
CA PHE A 159 0.62 4.79 -4.59
C PHE A 159 1.34 4.15 -5.80
N GLU A 160 0.69 3.17 -6.42
CA GLU A 160 1.11 2.55 -7.69
C GLU A 160 0.22 3.10 -8.82
N ASP A 161 0.80 3.42 -9.99
CA ASP A 161 0.08 3.96 -11.17
C ASP A 161 -0.79 5.18 -10.83
N TYR A 162 -0.17 6.25 -10.34
CA TYR A 162 -0.88 7.45 -9.89
C TYR A 162 -1.86 7.97 -10.96
N GLU A 163 -3.12 8.07 -10.59
CA GLU A 163 -4.18 8.70 -11.37
C GLU A 163 -5.08 9.51 -10.44
N VAL A 164 -5.50 10.71 -10.89
CA VAL A 164 -6.49 11.50 -10.15
C VAL A 164 -7.84 10.76 -10.17
N MET A 165 -8.36 10.42 -8.99
CA MET A 165 -9.70 9.84 -8.88
C MET A 165 -10.77 10.90 -9.07
N GLN A 166 -11.79 10.59 -9.88
CA GLN A 166 -12.95 11.46 -10.05
C GLN A 166 -14.02 11.14 -8.99
N PHE A 167 -14.51 12.19 -8.34
CA PHE A 167 -15.60 12.11 -7.38
C PHE A 167 -16.91 12.57 -8.04
N HIS A 168 -17.95 11.74 -7.96
CA HIS A 168 -19.26 12.03 -8.51
C HIS A 168 -20.34 12.05 -7.42
N CYS A 169 -21.29 12.96 -7.56
CA CYS A 169 -22.41 13.10 -6.64
C CYS A 169 -23.68 13.49 -7.38
N VAL A 170 -24.54 12.51 -7.62
CA VAL A 170 -25.95 12.68 -7.95
C VAL A 170 -26.72 12.55 -6.63
N GLY A 171 -27.30 13.64 -6.14
CA GLY A 171 -27.78 13.77 -4.75
C GLY A 171 -28.78 12.69 -4.25
N GLU A 172 -29.34 11.90 -5.16
CA GLU A 172 -30.03 10.63 -4.92
C GLU A 172 -29.58 9.60 -5.97
N SER A 173 -29.50 8.32 -5.59
CA SER A 173 -28.87 7.23 -6.37
C SER A 173 -27.34 7.18 -6.28
N SER A 174 -26.77 7.45 -5.11
CA SER A 174 -25.33 7.28 -4.81
C SER A 174 -24.79 5.88 -5.11
N CYS A 175 -25.64 4.85 -5.06
CA CYS A 175 -25.31 3.51 -5.52
C CYS A 175 -24.96 3.45 -7.02
N SER A 176 -25.50 4.32 -7.87
CA SER A 176 -25.06 4.46 -9.25
C SER A 176 -23.64 5.07 -9.32
N ASP A 177 -23.39 6.13 -8.55
CA ASP A 177 -22.08 6.78 -8.50
C ASP A 177 -20.97 5.86 -7.99
N ALA A 178 -21.27 5.00 -7.02
CA ALA A 178 -20.34 3.98 -6.54
C ALA A 178 -20.32 2.76 -7.47
N ILE A 179 -21.42 2.00 -7.54
CA ILE A 179 -21.47 0.67 -8.17
C ILE A 179 -21.42 0.77 -9.70
N ALA A 180 -22.36 1.50 -10.32
CA ALA A 180 -22.47 1.51 -11.77
C ALA A 180 -21.23 2.14 -12.43
N ARG A 181 -20.70 3.24 -11.87
CA ARG A 181 -19.44 3.83 -12.39
C ARG A 181 -18.25 2.91 -12.20
N CYS A 182 -18.11 2.27 -11.04
CA CYS A 182 -17.04 1.30 -10.81
C CYS A 182 -17.11 0.15 -11.81
N TYR A 183 -18.31 -0.39 -12.05
CA TYR A 183 -18.54 -1.45 -13.03
C TYR A 183 -18.19 -1.01 -14.45
N LEU A 184 -18.75 0.12 -14.90
CA LEU A 184 -18.62 0.59 -16.28
C LEU A 184 -17.20 1.04 -16.63
N ASN A 185 -16.49 1.65 -15.69
CA ASN A 185 -15.16 2.19 -15.93
C ASN A 185 -14.04 1.21 -15.56
N GLY A 186 -14.33 0.17 -14.76
CA GLY A 186 -13.32 -0.72 -14.20
C GLY A 186 -12.35 -0.03 -13.23
N LYS A 187 -12.78 1.08 -12.60
CA LYS A 187 -11.96 1.92 -11.71
C LYS A 187 -12.64 2.15 -10.36
N PRO A 188 -11.88 2.40 -9.27
CA PRO A 188 -12.43 2.84 -8.00
C PRO A 188 -13.38 4.03 -8.15
N ALA A 189 -14.51 4.00 -7.43
CA ALA A 189 -15.50 5.08 -7.43
C ALA A 189 -15.94 5.41 -6.00
N LEU A 190 -15.74 6.66 -5.59
CA LEU A 190 -16.13 7.19 -4.28
C LEU A 190 -17.39 8.04 -4.41
N SER A 191 -18.33 7.90 -3.46
CA SER A 191 -19.55 8.72 -3.39
C SER A 191 -19.91 9.08 -1.94
N ILE A 192 -20.70 10.13 -1.78
CA ILE A 192 -21.37 10.48 -0.52
C ILE A 192 -22.70 9.70 -0.47
N PRO A 193 -22.95 8.90 0.58
CA PRO A 193 -24.22 8.21 0.77
C PRO A 193 -25.40 9.17 0.70
N CYS A 194 -26.33 8.89 -0.22
CA CYS A 194 -27.50 9.73 -0.42
C CYS A 194 -28.56 9.54 0.69
N TYR A 195 -29.64 10.33 0.63
CA TYR A 195 -30.75 10.24 1.58
C TYR A 195 -31.29 8.81 1.76
N GLY A 196 -31.42 8.04 0.68
CA GLY A 196 -31.90 6.65 0.73
C GLY A 196 -30.95 5.72 1.47
N GLU A 197 -29.63 5.86 1.28
CA GLU A 197 -28.63 5.08 2.01
C GLU A 197 -28.67 5.36 3.51
N ARG A 198 -28.93 6.61 3.93
CA ARG A 198 -29.08 6.97 5.34
C ARG A 198 -30.37 6.41 5.91
N ARG A 199 -31.49 6.68 5.24
CA ARG A 199 -32.83 6.35 5.74
C ARG A 199 -33.09 4.84 5.78
N TYR A 200 -32.60 4.09 4.80
CA TYR A 200 -32.92 2.67 4.64
C TYR A 200 -31.69 1.75 4.78
N GLY A 201 -30.50 2.25 4.45
CA GLY A 201 -29.25 1.50 4.55
C GLY A 201 -28.43 1.79 5.82
N HIS A 202 -28.90 2.69 6.68
CA HIS A 202 -28.25 3.09 7.94
C HIS A 202 -26.80 3.59 7.78
N ALA A 203 -26.46 4.17 6.61
CA ALA A 203 -25.18 4.86 6.45
C ALA A 203 -25.08 6.02 7.45
N GLN A 204 -23.94 6.12 8.16
CA GLN A 204 -23.75 7.13 9.21
C GLN A 204 -23.35 8.49 8.62
N ASP A 205 -23.54 9.58 9.39
CA ASP A 205 -23.29 10.97 8.94
C ASP A 205 -21.85 11.25 8.54
N ASP A 206 -20.93 10.52 9.15
CA ASP A 206 -19.51 10.56 8.85
C ASP A 206 -19.09 9.50 7.80
N GLU A 207 -20.00 8.71 7.21
CA GLU A 207 -19.62 7.69 6.22
C GLU A 207 -19.62 8.21 4.80
N LEU A 208 -18.63 7.73 4.06
CA LEU A 208 -18.54 7.69 2.62
C LEU A 208 -18.59 6.23 2.16
N VAL A 209 -18.85 6.01 0.87
CA VAL A 209 -18.81 4.68 0.24
C VAL A 209 -17.86 4.70 -0.95
N MET A 210 -16.97 3.71 -1.01
CA MET A 210 -16.11 3.46 -2.17
C MET A 210 -16.41 2.07 -2.74
N ALA A 211 -16.70 2.01 -4.04
CA ALA A 211 -16.72 0.78 -4.80
C ALA A 211 -15.34 0.55 -5.43
N LEU A 212 -14.83 -0.66 -5.31
CA LEU A 212 -13.57 -1.11 -5.90
C LEU A 212 -13.82 -2.30 -6.83
N PRO A 213 -13.21 -2.36 -8.02
CA PRO A 213 -13.12 -3.62 -8.75
C PRO A 213 -12.37 -4.63 -7.87
N ALA A 214 -12.84 -5.88 -7.81
CA ALA A 214 -12.27 -6.86 -6.87
C ALA A 214 -10.74 -7.04 -7.02
N GLY A 215 -10.21 -6.97 -8.24
CA GLY A 215 -8.77 -7.04 -8.52
C GLY A 215 -7.94 -5.89 -7.90
N HIS A 216 -8.55 -4.78 -7.49
CA HIS A 216 -7.85 -3.66 -6.85
C HIS A 216 -7.66 -3.85 -5.34
N MET A 217 -8.28 -4.86 -4.72
CA MET A 217 -8.18 -5.06 -3.27
C MET A 217 -6.75 -5.36 -2.81
N GLU A 218 -5.99 -6.14 -3.58
CA GLU A 218 -4.58 -6.43 -3.24
C GLU A 218 -3.71 -5.18 -3.37
N LYS A 219 -3.94 -4.38 -4.43
CA LYS A 219 -3.29 -3.08 -4.63
C LYS A 219 -3.59 -2.13 -3.47
N ALA A 220 -4.85 -2.03 -3.07
CA ALA A 220 -5.27 -1.22 -1.92
C ALA A 220 -4.56 -1.65 -0.63
N LEU A 221 -4.49 -2.96 -0.35
CA LEU A 221 -3.82 -3.45 0.85
C LEU A 221 -2.32 -3.15 0.83
N ARG A 222 -1.61 -3.43 -0.28
CA ARG A 222 -0.18 -3.11 -0.42
C ARG A 222 0.08 -1.62 -0.18
N GLY A 223 -0.71 -0.75 -0.82
CA GLY A 223 -0.60 0.70 -0.64
C GLY A 223 -0.81 1.14 0.81
N LEU A 224 -1.82 0.58 1.50
CA LEU A 224 -2.08 0.88 2.92
C LEU A 224 -0.91 0.46 3.82
N GLU A 225 -0.31 -0.71 3.56
CA GLU A 225 0.85 -1.17 4.32
C GLU A 225 2.08 -0.28 4.10
N ILE A 226 2.30 0.18 2.87
CA ILE A 226 3.40 1.09 2.55
C ILE A 226 3.19 2.45 3.23
N LEU A 227 1.99 3.02 3.13
CA LEU A 227 1.64 4.27 3.82
C LEU A 227 1.83 4.14 5.33
N TYR A 228 1.40 3.02 5.92
CA TYR A 228 1.57 2.76 7.35
C TYR A 228 3.06 2.78 7.76
N ARG A 229 3.94 2.12 6.99
CA ARG A 229 5.40 2.14 7.22
C ARG A 229 5.98 3.55 7.08
N LYS A 230 5.43 4.37 6.19
CA LYS A 230 5.79 5.79 6.02
C LYS A 230 5.16 6.73 7.07
N GLY A 231 4.44 6.19 8.05
CA GLY A 231 3.80 6.96 9.14
C GLY A 231 2.44 7.56 8.78
N VAL A 232 1.94 7.34 7.56
CA VAL A 232 0.62 7.78 7.10
C VAL A 232 -0.38 6.66 7.43
N ARG A 233 -1.05 6.76 8.59
CA ARG A 233 -1.84 5.66 9.17
C ARG A 233 -3.13 6.12 9.82
N TYR A 234 -4.06 5.19 10.03
CA TYR A 234 -5.28 5.40 10.81
C TYR A 234 -5.15 4.84 12.25
N PRO A 235 -5.71 5.52 13.27
CA PRO A 235 -6.29 6.86 13.25
C PRO A 235 -5.25 7.94 12.93
N ILE A 236 -5.68 8.98 12.21
CA ILE A 236 -4.83 10.13 11.92
C ILE A 236 -4.59 10.87 13.24
N SER A 237 -3.33 10.93 13.66
CA SER A 237 -2.93 11.64 14.87
C SER A 237 -2.89 13.14 14.61
N TYR A 238 -3.48 13.95 15.49
CA TYR A 238 -3.46 15.40 15.36
C TYR A 238 -2.17 15.97 15.95
N ALA A 239 -1.49 16.84 15.21
CA ALA A 239 -0.32 17.58 15.72
C ALA A 239 -0.70 18.69 16.72
N GLY A 240 -1.99 19.06 16.80
CA GLY A 240 -2.48 20.22 17.54
C GLY A 240 -2.38 21.50 16.70
N ALA A 241 -3.36 22.40 16.83
CA ALA A 241 -3.44 23.61 16.01
C ALA A 241 -2.26 24.59 16.26
N GLU A 242 -1.70 24.57 17.48
CA GLU A 242 -0.56 25.40 17.90
C GLU A 242 0.74 24.57 18.03
N GLY A 243 0.75 23.35 17.50
CA GLY A 243 1.90 22.46 17.57
C GLY A 243 3.05 22.94 16.69
N ASP A 244 4.29 22.70 17.14
CA ASP A 244 5.48 22.89 16.33
C ASP A 244 5.55 21.81 15.23
N LEU A 245 5.16 22.20 14.01
CA LEU A 245 5.10 21.30 12.87
C LEU A 245 6.48 20.86 12.37
N GLU A 246 7.54 21.63 12.60
CA GLU A 246 8.87 21.29 12.10
C GLU A 246 9.38 19.98 12.71
N LYS A 247 9.01 19.72 13.97
CA LYS A 247 9.32 18.47 14.67
C LYS A 247 8.39 17.30 14.31
N ALA A 248 7.21 17.60 13.75
CA ALA A 248 6.20 16.60 13.43
C ALA A 248 6.24 16.16 11.95
N LEU A 249 6.73 17.04 11.07
CA LEU A 249 6.79 16.80 9.65
C LEU A 249 7.90 15.79 9.30
N PRO A 250 7.64 14.85 8.39
CA PRO A 250 8.68 14.01 7.83
C PRO A 250 9.77 14.86 7.15
N VAL A 251 10.99 14.33 7.13
CA VAL A 251 12.17 14.93 6.49
C VAL A 251 11.90 15.46 5.08
N ALA A 252 11.08 14.74 4.31
CA ALA A 252 10.71 15.11 2.95
C ALA A 252 10.04 16.50 2.85
N TYR A 253 9.49 17.03 3.95
CA TYR A 253 8.81 18.31 4.01
C TYR A 253 9.60 19.40 4.75
N THR A 254 10.76 19.08 5.32
CA THR A 254 11.55 20.02 6.14
C THR A 254 12.97 20.15 5.61
N THR A 255 13.83 19.18 5.91
CA THR A 255 15.27 19.25 5.62
C THR A 255 15.64 18.49 4.34
N LEU A 256 14.72 18.35 3.38
CA LEU A 256 14.96 17.54 2.18
C LEU A 256 16.12 18.10 1.36
N GLU A 257 16.03 19.38 0.99
CA GLU A 257 17.07 20.07 0.21
C GLU A 257 18.41 20.07 0.95
N GLU A 258 18.40 20.39 2.25
CA GLU A 258 19.62 20.39 3.08
C GLU A 258 20.29 19.00 3.12
N ARG A 259 19.51 17.92 3.24
CA ARG A 259 20.06 16.56 3.23
C ARG A 259 20.58 16.14 1.88
N ILE A 260 19.90 16.55 0.80
CA ILE A 260 20.38 16.31 -0.56
C ILE A 260 21.70 17.05 -0.75
N GLU A 261 21.80 18.31 -0.32
CA GLU A 261 23.01 19.13 -0.43
C GLU A 261 24.19 18.56 0.38
N LYS A 262 23.92 18.06 1.60
CA LYS A 262 24.93 17.38 2.45
C LYS A 262 25.48 16.08 1.87
N VAL A 263 24.87 15.55 0.82
CA VAL A 263 25.34 14.35 0.12
C VAL A 263 25.90 14.76 -1.24
N ARG A 264 25.05 15.30 -2.10
CA ARG A 264 25.35 15.63 -3.49
C ARG A 264 26.25 16.84 -3.64
N GLY A 265 25.96 17.91 -2.91
CA GLY A 265 26.72 19.17 -2.98
C GLY A 265 28.12 19.08 -2.38
N THR A 266 28.41 18.02 -1.63
CA THR A 266 29.71 17.86 -0.95
C THR A 266 30.77 17.22 -1.86
N VAL A 267 30.36 16.62 -2.98
CA VAL A 267 31.24 16.08 -4.02
C VAL A 267 30.89 16.74 -5.36
N PRO A 268 31.17 18.04 -5.53
CA PRO A 268 30.54 18.87 -6.58
C PRO A 268 30.97 18.53 -8.01
N GLU A 269 32.13 17.88 -8.20
CA GLU A 269 32.66 17.47 -9.50
C GLU A 269 32.61 15.94 -9.69
N GLY A 270 32.09 15.21 -8.71
CA GLY A 270 32.03 13.75 -8.70
C GLY A 270 30.60 13.24 -8.60
N VAL A 271 30.44 12.05 -8.00
CA VAL A 271 29.13 11.41 -7.87
C VAL A 271 29.02 10.63 -6.56
N VAL A 272 27.87 10.73 -5.91
CA VAL A 272 27.48 9.91 -4.78
C VAL A 272 26.35 8.97 -5.20
N ALA A 273 26.70 7.70 -5.43
CA ALA A 273 25.78 6.68 -5.89
C ALA A 273 25.39 5.70 -4.77
N GLY A 274 24.11 5.34 -4.71
CA GLY A 274 23.60 4.31 -3.80
C GLY A 274 23.73 2.93 -4.44
N LEU A 275 24.40 1.99 -3.77
CA LEU A 275 24.49 0.59 -4.18
C LEU A 275 23.56 -0.25 -3.31
N THR A 276 22.64 -0.96 -3.96
CA THR A 276 21.71 -1.88 -3.29
C THR A 276 21.62 -3.19 -4.05
N GLY A 277 21.05 -4.21 -3.43
CA GLY A 277 20.72 -5.46 -4.10
C GLY A 277 19.67 -6.24 -3.31
N VAL A 278 19.19 -7.32 -3.90
CA VAL A 278 18.44 -8.32 -3.13
C VAL A 278 19.39 -9.17 -2.29
N ILE A 279 18.89 -9.83 -1.24
CA ILE A 279 19.72 -10.72 -0.43
C ILE A 279 20.37 -11.81 -1.30
N ALA A 280 21.63 -12.15 -1.00
CA ALA A 280 22.44 -13.11 -1.75
C ALA A 280 22.70 -12.73 -3.23
N SER A 281 22.54 -11.46 -3.62
CA SER A 281 22.84 -11.00 -4.99
C SER A 281 24.33 -10.88 -5.33
N GLY A 282 25.24 -11.03 -4.36
CA GLY A 282 26.68 -10.83 -4.56
C GLY A 282 27.12 -9.36 -4.59
N LYS A 283 26.32 -8.46 -3.99
CA LYS A 283 26.65 -7.03 -3.84
C LYS A 283 28.05 -6.76 -3.30
N SER A 284 28.57 -7.58 -2.37
CA SER A 284 29.93 -7.44 -1.84
C SER A 284 31.02 -7.62 -2.92
N THR A 285 30.79 -8.49 -3.91
CA THR A 285 31.69 -8.65 -5.05
C THR A 285 31.75 -7.37 -5.89
N VAL A 286 30.58 -6.75 -6.12
CA VAL A 286 30.45 -5.50 -6.86
C VAL A 286 31.10 -4.34 -6.09
N SER A 287 30.80 -4.18 -4.80
CA SER A 287 31.38 -3.09 -4.00
C SER A 287 32.91 -3.20 -3.91
N THR A 288 33.44 -4.41 -3.69
CA THR A 288 34.90 -4.64 -3.66
C THR A 288 35.56 -4.24 -4.98
N LYS A 289 34.99 -4.65 -6.11
CA LYS A 289 35.54 -4.28 -7.43
C LYS A 289 35.46 -2.76 -7.69
N LEU A 290 34.38 -2.10 -7.28
CA LEU A 290 34.28 -0.63 -7.38
C LEU A 290 35.39 0.07 -6.58
N ALA A 291 35.70 -0.43 -5.37
CA ALA A 291 36.81 0.09 -4.57
C ALA A 291 38.16 -0.10 -5.25
N GLU A 292 38.42 -1.28 -5.83
CA GLU A 292 39.65 -1.56 -6.58
C GLU A 292 39.85 -0.60 -7.77
N LEU A 293 38.76 -0.15 -8.39
CA LEU A 293 38.77 0.81 -9.50
C LEU A 293 38.96 2.26 -9.03
N GLY A 294 38.93 2.51 -7.72
CA GLY A 294 39.17 3.82 -7.10
C GLY A 294 37.94 4.48 -6.49
N ALA A 295 36.79 3.80 -6.40
CA ALA A 295 35.64 4.33 -5.69
C ALA A 295 35.87 4.39 -4.17
N LYS A 296 35.36 5.42 -3.51
CA LYS A 296 35.29 5.51 -2.06
C LYS A 296 34.04 4.78 -1.58
N LEU A 297 34.18 3.78 -0.70
CA LEU A 297 33.03 3.02 -0.20
C LEU A 297 32.57 3.51 1.17
N ILE A 298 31.27 3.68 1.32
CA ILE A 298 30.60 3.86 2.61
C ILE A 298 29.67 2.69 2.83
N ASP A 299 29.87 1.93 3.92
CA ASP A 299 29.01 0.79 4.28
C ASP A 299 28.03 1.21 5.38
N PHE A 300 26.74 1.27 5.05
CA PHE A 300 25.69 1.63 6.02
C PHE A 300 25.53 0.61 7.15
N ASP A 301 25.73 -0.68 6.86
CA ASP A 301 25.65 -1.72 7.88
C ASP A 301 26.81 -1.57 8.88
N LEU A 302 28.01 -1.20 8.39
CA LEU A 302 29.16 -0.89 9.23
C LEU A 302 28.90 0.33 10.12
N ILE A 303 28.42 1.44 9.55
CA ILE A 303 28.04 2.64 10.31
C ILE A 303 27.02 2.28 11.39
N ALA A 304 25.98 1.53 11.04
CA ALA A 304 24.95 1.09 11.98
C ALA A 304 25.53 0.25 13.14
N ARG A 305 26.68 -0.42 12.96
CA ARG A 305 27.40 -1.10 14.06
C ARG A 305 28.14 -0.12 14.95
N GLN A 306 28.88 0.80 14.34
CA GLN A 306 29.78 1.73 15.04
C GLN A 306 29.03 2.73 15.90
N VAL A 307 27.86 3.21 15.46
CA VAL A 307 27.09 4.22 16.20
C VAL A 307 26.51 3.70 17.52
N VAL A 308 26.38 2.37 17.67
CA VAL A 308 25.87 1.70 18.88
C VAL A 308 26.97 0.97 19.67
N GLU A 309 28.24 1.25 19.38
CA GLU A 309 29.33 0.74 20.21
C GLU A 309 29.27 1.29 21.64
N PRO A 310 29.74 0.53 22.65
CA PRO A 310 29.76 1.00 24.03
C PRO A 310 30.38 2.39 24.19
N GLY A 311 29.70 3.26 24.91
CA GLY A 311 30.13 4.65 25.13
C GLY A 311 29.61 5.66 24.10
N LYS A 312 29.02 5.22 22.98
CA LYS A 312 28.36 6.11 22.02
C LYS A 312 26.98 6.56 22.53
N PRO A 313 26.47 7.74 22.09
CA PRO A 313 25.15 8.22 22.51
C PRO A 313 24.00 7.25 22.20
N ALA A 314 23.96 6.67 20.99
CA ALA A 314 22.88 5.75 20.62
C ALA A 314 22.90 4.46 21.47
N TYR A 315 24.08 3.97 21.86
CA TYR A 315 24.20 2.86 22.82
C TYR A 315 23.51 3.22 24.14
N ASN A 316 23.79 4.39 24.71
CA ASN A 316 23.22 4.81 25.99
C ASN A 316 21.69 4.94 25.93
N ASP A 317 21.14 5.49 24.84
CA ASP A 317 19.70 5.61 24.64
C ASP A 317 19.02 4.24 24.53
N VAL A 318 19.66 3.30 23.80
CA VAL A 318 19.20 1.91 23.69
C VAL A 318 19.18 1.24 25.06
N ILE A 319 20.26 1.32 25.84
CA ILE A 319 20.32 0.70 27.18
C ILE A 319 19.29 1.32 28.13
N LYS A 320 19.10 2.64 28.06
CA LYS A 320 18.12 3.33 28.91
C LYS A 320 16.68 2.88 28.64
N TYR A 321 16.34 2.61 27.38
CA TYR A 321 15.00 2.21 26.98
C TYR A 321 14.76 0.69 27.08
N PHE A 322 15.70 -0.11 26.57
CA PHE A 322 15.57 -1.57 26.48
C PHE A 322 16.14 -2.32 27.68
N GLY A 323 16.90 -1.67 28.56
CA GLY A 323 17.59 -2.28 29.69
C GLY A 323 18.84 -3.06 29.29
N THR A 324 19.62 -3.51 30.26
CA THR A 324 20.86 -4.26 30.02
C THR A 324 20.63 -5.70 29.55
N GLN A 325 19.38 -6.20 29.57
CA GLN A 325 19.08 -7.55 29.06
C GLN A 325 19.34 -7.72 27.57
N VAL A 326 19.43 -6.61 26.81
CA VAL A 326 19.79 -6.64 25.37
C VAL A 326 21.31 -6.64 25.14
N CYS A 327 22.13 -6.70 26.19
CA CYS A 327 23.57 -6.84 26.09
C CYS A 327 24.02 -8.31 26.08
N GLN A 328 25.24 -8.51 25.58
CA GLN A 328 26.09 -9.66 25.84
C GLN A 328 26.81 -9.50 27.20
N GLU A 329 27.52 -10.55 27.63
CA GLU A 329 28.28 -10.54 28.89
C GLU A 329 29.43 -9.52 28.89
N ASP A 330 29.99 -9.21 27.71
CA ASP A 330 31.05 -8.21 27.53
C ASP A 330 30.54 -6.76 27.53
N GLY A 331 29.23 -6.55 27.68
CA GLY A 331 28.58 -5.24 27.67
C GLY A 331 28.26 -4.70 26.28
N THR A 332 28.59 -5.40 25.19
CA THR A 332 28.15 -5.02 23.84
C THR A 332 26.70 -5.37 23.59
N LEU A 333 26.04 -4.75 22.61
CA LEU A 333 24.65 -5.08 22.28
C LEU A 333 24.56 -6.45 21.59
N ASP A 334 23.64 -7.28 22.06
CA ASP A 334 23.25 -8.54 21.42
C ASP A 334 22.20 -8.25 20.33
N ARG A 335 22.67 -8.25 19.07
CA ARG A 335 21.83 -7.97 17.91
C ARG A 335 20.67 -8.93 17.75
N LYS A 336 20.87 -10.20 18.12
CA LYS A 336 19.82 -11.23 17.98
C LYS A 336 18.71 -10.96 18.97
N LYS A 337 19.06 -10.67 20.24
CA LYS A 337 18.08 -10.26 21.26
C LYS A 337 17.34 -8.99 20.88
N ILE A 338 18.04 -7.97 20.37
CA ILE A 338 17.39 -6.73 19.91
C ILE A 338 16.42 -7.03 18.77
N SER A 339 16.89 -7.78 17.76
CA SER A 339 16.06 -8.18 16.60
C SER A 339 14.80 -8.91 17.04
N ASP A 340 14.92 -9.89 17.94
CA ASP A 340 13.77 -10.65 18.46
C ASP A 340 12.75 -9.76 19.19
N VAL A 341 13.21 -8.72 19.88
CA VAL A 341 12.36 -7.76 20.59
C VAL A 341 11.64 -6.83 19.60
N VAL A 342 12.37 -6.25 18.64
CA VAL A 342 11.81 -5.25 17.72
C VAL A 342 11.00 -5.88 16.58
N PHE A 343 11.26 -7.14 16.23
CA PHE A 343 10.48 -7.86 15.22
C PHE A 343 9.06 -8.14 15.69
N LYS A 344 8.87 -8.33 16.99
CA LYS A 344 7.55 -8.62 17.60
C LYS A 344 6.75 -7.37 17.95
N ASP A 345 7.38 -6.20 17.95
CA ASP A 345 6.79 -4.94 18.45
C ASP A 345 7.24 -3.75 17.60
N MET A 346 6.33 -3.26 16.76
CA MET A 346 6.60 -2.15 15.85
C MET A 346 6.90 -0.83 16.57
N GLU A 347 6.32 -0.59 17.75
CA GLU A 347 6.59 0.66 18.48
C GLU A 347 7.99 0.62 19.10
N LYS A 348 8.43 -0.55 19.58
CA LYS A 348 9.83 -0.74 20.00
C LYS A 348 10.81 -0.61 18.84
N ARG A 349 10.46 -1.15 17.67
CA ARG A 349 11.27 -0.97 16.45
C ARG A 349 11.43 0.52 16.13
N LYS A 350 10.33 1.27 16.12
CA LYS A 350 10.36 2.71 15.87
C LYS A 350 11.24 3.45 16.89
N LYS A 351 11.18 3.08 18.17
CA LYS A 351 12.05 3.66 19.21
C LYS A 351 13.52 3.39 18.96
N LEU A 352 13.89 2.16 18.58
CA LEU A 352 15.26 1.84 18.20
C LEU A 352 15.74 2.66 16.99
N GLU A 353 14.89 2.81 15.97
CA GLU A 353 15.16 3.62 14.79
C GLU A 353 15.32 5.11 15.15
N GLU A 354 14.49 5.63 16.06
CA GLU A 354 14.61 7.01 16.59
C GLU A 354 15.96 7.26 17.29
N PHE A 355 16.52 6.27 17.98
CA PHE A 355 17.82 6.40 18.66
C PHE A 355 19.01 6.28 17.69
N THR A 356 18.90 5.41 16.70
CA THR A 356 20.03 5.05 15.84
C THR A 356 20.11 5.89 14.56
N HIS A 357 18.98 6.13 13.87
CA HIS A 357 18.97 6.77 12.56
C HIS A 357 19.65 8.14 12.53
N PRO A 358 19.39 9.08 13.48
CA PRO A 358 20.08 10.37 13.48
C PRO A 358 21.61 10.24 13.50
N ARG A 359 22.14 9.27 14.25
CA ARG A 359 23.59 9.06 14.40
C ARG A 359 24.20 8.36 13.19
N ILE A 360 23.44 7.47 12.55
CA ILE A 360 23.81 6.88 11.27
C ILE A 360 23.94 7.98 10.21
N TYR A 361 22.96 8.89 10.11
CA TYR A 361 23.03 10.00 9.15
C TYR A 361 24.17 10.96 9.44
N GLU A 362 24.42 11.31 10.70
CA GLU A 362 25.56 12.16 11.08
C GLU A 362 26.89 11.57 10.63
N GLU A 363 27.13 10.28 10.91
CA GLU A 363 28.35 9.59 10.50
C GLU A 363 28.44 9.42 8.98
N PHE A 364 27.32 9.13 8.33
CA PHE A 364 27.23 9.05 6.87
C PHE A 364 27.63 10.38 6.21
N PHE A 365 27.00 11.49 6.61
CA PHE A 365 27.32 12.81 6.06
C PHE A 365 28.77 13.22 6.35
N ARG A 366 29.30 12.84 7.52
CA ARG A 366 30.72 13.07 7.86
C ARG A 366 31.65 12.37 6.88
N GLN A 367 31.42 11.09 6.57
CA GLN A 367 32.26 10.32 5.66
C GLN A 367 32.17 10.83 4.21
N VAL A 368 30.97 11.19 3.73
CA VAL A 368 30.82 11.83 2.41
C VAL A 368 31.60 13.15 2.35
N ALA A 369 31.53 13.96 3.41
CA ALA A 369 32.27 15.21 3.50
C ALA A 369 33.78 15.05 3.52
N GLU A 370 34.28 14.03 4.21
CA GLU A 370 35.69 13.69 4.23
C GLU A 370 36.19 13.32 2.81
N TYR A 371 35.46 12.48 2.08
CA TYR A 371 35.84 12.12 0.71
C TYR A 371 35.75 13.28 -0.28
N GLY A 372 34.73 14.14 -0.18
CA GLY A 372 34.62 15.33 -1.02
C GLY A 372 35.72 16.36 -0.76
N GLN A 373 36.20 16.47 0.49
CA GLN A 373 37.34 17.32 0.84
C GLN A 373 38.68 16.74 0.34
N GLU A 374 38.84 15.42 0.34
CA GLU A 374 40.02 14.76 -0.22
C GLU A 374 40.10 14.93 -1.74
N ASP A 375 38.97 14.72 -2.43
CA ASP A 375 38.87 14.85 -3.90
C ASP A 375 37.44 15.25 -4.29
N PRO A 376 37.22 16.49 -4.78
CA PRO A 376 35.92 16.98 -5.23
C PRO A 376 35.31 16.18 -6.39
N ALA A 377 36.13 15.41 -7.13
CA ALA A 377 35.73 14.55 -8.24
C ALA A 377 35.60 13.07 -7.83
N SER A 378 35.55 12.78 -6.52
CA SER A 378 35.42 11.41 -6.01
C SER A 378 34.17 10.70 -6.53
N VAL A 379 34.32 9.40 -6.84
CA VAL A 379 33.18 8.49 -6.99
C VAL A 379 32.92 7.83 -5.64
N VAL A 380 31.86 8.25 -4.95
CA VAL A 380 31.47 7.70 -3.64
C VAL A 380 30.33 6.71 -3.84
N ILE A 381 30.53 5.46 -3.41
CA ILE A 381 29.54 4.39 -3.46
C ILE A 381 29.07 4.10 -2.05
N VAL A 382 27.76 4.28 -1.83
CA VAL A 382 27.13 4.09 -0.53
C VAL A 382 26.36 2.78 -0.57
N ASP A 383 26.92 1.77 0.07
CA ASP A 383 26.37 0.44 0.13
C ASP A 383 25.27 0.35 1.19
N ILE A 384 24.01 0.21 0.73
CA ILE A 384 22.81 0.12 1.56
C ILE A 384 21.93 -1.03 1.06
N PRO A 385 21.93 -2.22 1.71
CA PRO A 385 21.10 -3.35 1.29
C PRO A 385 19.59 -3.04 1.23
N LEU A 386 19.12 -2.21 2.16
CA LEU A 386 17.71 -1.82 2.30
C LEU A 386 17.41 -0.42 1.74
N LEU A 387 18.20 0.05 0.77
CA LEU A 387 18.12 1.42 0.22
C LEU A 387 16.69 1.84 -0.17
N VAL A 388 16.01 0.96 -0.89
CA VAL A 388 14.66 1.21 -1.42
C VAL A 388 13.62 1.08 -0.31
N GLU A 389 13.77 0.07 0.54
CA GLU A 389 12.90 -0.24 1.66
C GLU A 389 12.92 0.88 2.73
N LEU A 390 14.08 1.52 2.93
CA LEU A 390 14.27 2.69 3.79
C LEU A 390 13.92 4.01 3.08
N ASN A 391 13.55 3.98 1.80
CA ASN A 391 13.19 5.13 0.99
C ASN A 391 14.31 6.22 0.96
N LEU A 392 15.58 5.81 0.82
CA LEU A 392 16.74 6.72 0.85
C LEU A 392 17.27 7.11 -0.52
N MET A 393 16.65 6.61 -1.59
CA MET A 393 17.09 6.84 -2.97
C MET A 393 17.22 8.32 -3.33
N TYR A 394 16.39 9.18 -2.72
CA TYR A 394 16.41 10.63 -2.95
C TYR A 394 17.72 11.31 -2.54
N LEU A 395 18.61 10.65 -1.78
CA LEU A 395 19.90 11.21 -1.37
C LEU A 395 20.97 11.11 -2.47
N PHE A 396 20.85 10.17 -3.40
CA PHE A 396 21.91 9.82 -4.36
C PHE A 396 21.62 10.38 -5.74
N GLU A 397 22.63 10.80 -6.52
CA GLU A 397 22.40 11.13 -7.93
C GLU A 397 22.04 9.88 -8.74
N LYS A 398 22.63 8.75 -8.34
CA LYS A 398 22.58 7.50 -9.08
C LYS A 398 22.33 6.29 -8.19
N ILE A 399 21.53 5.36 -8.69
CA ILE A 399 21.18 4.12 -8.00
C ILE A 399 21.66 2.92 -8.81
N ILE A 400 22.48 2.08 -8.19
CA ILE A 400 23.00 0.83 -8.76
C ILE A 400 22.33 -0.33 -8.05
N VAL A 401 21.66 -1.20 -8.81
CA VAL A 401 20.99 -2.39 -8.29
C VAL A 401 21.73 -3.64 -8.76
N VAL A 402 22.24 -4.43 -7.80
CA VAL A 402 22.79 -5.75 -8.07
C VAL A 402 21.67 -6.78 -8.03
N SER A 403 21.47 -7.47 -9.14
CA SER A 403 20.37 -8.37 -9.40
C SER A 403 20.86 -9.80 -9.65
N VAL A 404 20.01 -10.75 -9.25
CA VAL A 404 20.07 -12.15 -9.62
C VAL A 404 18.64 -12.65 -9.88
N SER A 405 18.49 -13.71 -10.65
CA SER A 405 17.23 -14.44 -10.81
C SER A 405 16.72 -14.97 -9.46
N PRO A 406 15.40 -15.07 -9.25
CA PRO A 406 14.83 -15.61 -8.01
C PRO A 406 15.35 -17.00 -7.64
N GLU A 407 15.60 -17.84 -8.65
CA GLU A 407 16.14 -19.19 -8.49
C GLU A 407 17.58 -19.13 -7.95
N THR A 408 18.46 -18.36 -8.59
CA THR A 408 19.85 -18.14 -8.13
C THR A 408 19.87 -17.51 -6.74
N GLN A 409 18.99 -16.55 -6.48
CA GLN A 409 18.86 -15.88 -5.19
C GLN A 409 18.61 -16.89 -4.07
N LYS A 410 17.65 -17.80 -4.29
CA LYS A 410 17.25 -18.81 -3.31
C LYS A 410 18.37 -19.81 -3.05
N ILE A 411 18.97 -20.35 -4.12
CA ILE A 411 20.08 -21.31 -4.02
C ILE A 411 21.24 -20.72 -3.22
N ARG A 412 21.69 -19.51 -3.59
CA ARG A 412 22.80 -18.84 -2.90
C ARG A 412 22.47 -18.53 -1.44
N LEU A 413 21.23 -18.17 -1.13
CA LEU A 413 20.81 -17.89 0.23
C LEU A 413 20.83 -19.15 1.10
N MET A 414 20.29 -20.26 0.58
CA MET A 414 20.30 -21.56 1.26
C MET A 414 21.73 -22.03 1.54
N GLU A 415 22.62 -21.95 0.54
CA GLU A 415 24.03 -22.35 0.69
C GLU A 415 24.80 -21.46 1.67
N ARG A 416 24.57 -20.15 1.65
CA ARG A 416 25.30 -19.19 2.48
C ARG A 416 24.89 -19.29 3.96
N ASP A 417 23.60 -19.43 4.22
CA ASP A 417 23.04 -19.33 5.57
C ASP A 417 22.72 -20.71 6.19
N ASP A 418 22.94 -21.81 5.45
CA ASP A 418 22.61 -23.18 5.85
C ASP A 418 21.14 -23.33 6.28
N ILE A 419 20.24 -22.87 5.41
CA ILE A 419 18.78 -22.85 5.66
C ILE A 419 18.02 -23.61 4.58
N ASP A 420 16.81 -24.06 4.94
CA ASP A 420 15.93 -24.77 4.02
C ASP A 420 15.19 -23.85 3.04
N ASP A 421 14.51 -24.49 2.10
CA ASP A 421 13.73 -23.85 1.04
C ASP A 421 12.63 -22.91 1.58
N GLU A 422 11.96 -23.31 2.65
CA GLU A 422 10.84 -22.57 3.25
C GLU A 422 11.33 -21.32 3.99
N GLU A 423 12.43 -21.43 4.74
CA GLU A 423 13.06 -20.32 5.43
C GLU A 423 13.66 -19.32 4.43
N ALA A 424 14.35 -19.80 3.39
CA ALA A 424 14.87 -18.94 2.33
C ALA A 424 13.75 -18.16 1.64
N SER A 425 12.63 -18.81 1.30
CA SER A 425 11.47 -18.14 0.72
C SER A 425 10.84 -17.11 1.67
N ARG A 426 10.78 -17.38 2.98
CA ARG A 426 10.30 -16.41 3.98
C ARG A 426 11.20 -15.17 4.06
N ILE A 427 12.52 -15.36 4.05
CA ILE A 427 13.48 -14.24 4.07
C ILE A 427 13.38 -13.41 2.79
N ILE A 428 13.32 -14.05 1.62
CA ILE A 428 13.18 -13.34 0.34
C ILE A 428 11.89 -12.53 0.31
N ALA A 429 10.77 -13.10 0.79
CA ALA A 429 9.48 -12.40 0.86
C ALA A 429 9.46 -11.21 1.82
N SER A 430 10.47 -11.06 2.70
CA SER A 430 10.59 -9.90 3.59
C SER A 430 11.18 -8.65 2.89
N GLN A 431 11.83 -8.83 1.74
CA GLN A 431 12.40 -7.74 0.93
C GLN A 431 11.48 -7.37 -0.24
N LEU A 432 11.73 -6.21 -0.84
CA LEU A 432 11.02 -5.81 -2.06
C LEU A 432 11.39 -6.78 -3.21
N PRO A 433 10.43 -7.26 -4.01
CA PRO A 433 10.74 -8.13 -5.15
C PRO A 433 11.78 -7.53 -6.09
N VAL A 434 12.69 -8.36 -6.60
CA VAL A 434 13.80 -7.89 -7.47
C VAL A 434 13.31 -7.05 -8.64
N LYS A 435 12.17 -7.43 -9.25
CA LYS A 435 11.55 -6.72 -10.36
C LYS A 435 11.17 -5.28 -9.99
N GLU A 436 10.59 -5.09 -8.81
CA GLU A 436 10.22 -3.77 -8.31
C GLU A 436 11.47 -2.96 -7.95
N LYS A 437 12.47 -3.61 -7.32
CA LYS A 437 13.74 -2.97 -6.95
C LYS A 437 14.52 -2.45 -8.15
N LYS A 438 14.51 -3.17 -9.27
CA LYS A 438 15.09 -2.73 -10.55
C LYS A 438 14.44 -1.45 -11.11
N GLY A 439 13.17 -1.20 -10.79
CA GLY A 439 12.46 0.00 -11.25
C GLY A 439 13.02 1.32 -10.71
N PHE A 440 13.86 1.26 -9.67
CA PHE A 440 14.52 2.42 -9.08
C PHE A 440 15.98 2.61 -9.55
N ALA A 441 16.49 1.73 -10.39
CA ALA A 441 17.89 1.71 -10.79
C ALA A 441 18.17 2.67 -11.96
N ASP A 442 19.27 3.42 -11.87
CA ASP A 442 19.93 4.00 -13.05
C ASP A 442 20.73 2.94 -13.80
N TRP A 443 21.36 2.01 -13.05
CA TRP A 443 22.07 0.87 -13.60
C TRP A 443 21.74 -0.42 -12.85
N VAL A 444 21.54 -1.49 -13.62
CA VAL A 444 21.38 -2.84 -13.10
C VAL A 444 22.63 -3.64 -13.44
N ILE A 445 23.24 -4.25 -12.44
CA ILE A 445 24.35 -5.20 -12.60
C ILE A 445 23.78 -6.59 -12.39
N GLU A 446 23.71 -7.37 -13.46
CA GLU A 446 23.22 -8.75 -13.42
C GLU A 446 24.37 -9.69 -13.02
N ASN A 447 24.16 -10.46 -11.94
CA ASN A 447 25.15 -11.35 -11.35
C ASN A 447 24.71 -12.83 -11.38
N ASP A 448 23.90 -13.19 -12.38
CA ASP A 448 23.54 -14.59 -12.71
C ASP A 448 24.61 -15.28 -13.55
N GLY A 449 25.36 -14.52 -14.34
CA GLY A 449 26.37 -15.02 -15.27
C GLY A 449 27.70 -15.37 -14.63
N SER A 450 28.77 -15.36 -15.43
CA SER A 450 30.10 -15.57 -14.89
C SER A 450 30.57 -14.38 -14.03
N ARG A 451 31.56 -14.63 -13.18
CA ARG A 451 32.19 -13.55 -12.40
C ARG A 451 32.79 -12.49 -13.33
N GLU A 452 33.38 -12.90 -14.45
CA GLU A 452 33.98 -12.00 -15.45
C GLU A 452 32.93 -11.06 -16.05
N ASP A 453 31.78 -11.60 -16.49
CA ASP A 453 30.67 -10.79 -17.04
C ASP A 453 30.18 -9.73 -16.03
N THR A 454 30.18 -10.08 -14.75
CA THR A 454 29.77 -9.16 -13.68
C THR A 454 30.82 -8.06 -13.49
N LEU A 455 32.11 -8.41 -13.47
CA LEU A 455 33.20 -7.44 -13.31
C LEU A 455 33.28 -6.48 -14.51
N ASP A 456 33.04 -6.95 -15.73
CA ASP A 456 32.95 -6.13 -16.94
C ASP A 456 31.81 -5.10 -16.84
N GLN A 457 30.65 -5.52 -16.34
CA GLN A 457 29.53 -4.60 -16.08
C GLN A 457 29.91 -3.54 -15.04
N VAL A 458 30.60 -3.93 -13.97
CA VAL A 458 31.08 -3.02 -12.92
C VAL A 458 32.04 -1.97 -13.50
N GLU A 459 32.99 -2.38 -14.34
CA GLU A 459 33.93 -1.47 -14.99
C GLU A 459 33.24 -0.45 -15.90
N ARG A 460 32.24 -0.90 -16.66
CA ARG A 460 31.42 0.00 -17.51
C ARG A 460 30.64 1.00 -16.67
N VAL A 461 30.00 0.55 -15.58
CA VAL A 461 29.25 1.42 -14.66
C VAL A 461 30.20 2.43 -14.01
N PHE A 462 31.36 1.98 -13.52
CA PHE A 462 32.34 2.89 -12.90
C PHE A 462 32.87 3.94 -13.88
N THR A 463 33.11 3.55 -15.13
CA THR A 463 33.53 4.50 -16.18
C THR A 463 32.46 5.53 -16.50
N ALA A 464 31.18 5.16 -16.40
CA ALA A 464 30.06 6.09 -16.63
C ALA A 464 29.72 6.98 -15.41
N LEU A 465 30.27 6.66 -14.24
CA LEU A 465 30.14 7.44 -13.01
C LEU A 465 31.19 8.54 -12.89
N LYS A 466 32.35 8.38 -13.54
CA LYS A 466 33.33 9.44 -13.75
C LYS A 466 32.90 10.34 -14.90
#